data_AF-A0A2X1RB39-F1
#
_entry.id   AF-A0A2X1RB39-F1
#
_cell.length_a   1.000
_cell.length_b   1.000
_cell.length_c   1.000
_cell.angle_alpha   90.00
_cell.angle_beta   90.00
_cell.angle_gamma   90.00
#
_symmetry.space_group_name_H-M   'P 1'
#
loop_
_entity.id
_entity.type
_entity.pdbx_description
1 polymer ?
#
loop_
_entity_poly.entity_id
_entity_poly.type
_entity_poly.pdbx_seq_one_letter_code
_entity_poly.pdbx_strand_id
1 'polypeptide(L)'
;MNAVILTAVLSAGNSGMYASTRMLYTLACDGKAPRIFSKLSRGGVPRNALYATTVIAALCFLTSMFGNQTVYLWLLNTSGMTGFIAWLGIAINHYRFRRGYVLQGNDINNLPYRSGFFPLGPIFAFVLCLIITLGQNYEAFLKDTIDWGGVAATYIGIPLFLVIWFGYKLAKAPALFATAK
;
A
#
# COMPACT_ATOMS: atom_id res chain seq x y z
N MET A 1 -10.28 7.20 -29.45
CA MET A 1 -10.60 6.73 -28.07
C MET A 1 -9.77 5.51 -27.67
N ASN A 2 -9.87 4.37 -28.38
CA ASN A 2 -9.27 3.09 -27.96
C ASN A 2 -7.73 3.11 -27.82
N ALA A 3 -7.02 3.76 -28.75
CA ALA A 3 -5.55 3.87 -28.68
C ALA A 3 -5.07 4.63 -27.43
N VAL A 4 -5.82 5.65 -26.99
CA VAL A 4 -5.51 6.43 -25.79
C VAL A 4 -5.71 5.56 -24.55
N ILE A 5 -6.82 4.82 -24.48
CA ILE A 5 -7.11 3.91 -23.36
C ILE A 5 -6.03 2.82 -23.26
N LEU A 6 -5.67 2.18 -24.38
CA LEU A 6 -4.62 1.15 -24.39
C LEU A 6 -3.28 1.70 -23.94
N THR A 7 -2.89 2.87 -24.43
CA THR A 7 -1.63 3.53 -24.02
C THR A 7 -1.64 3.87 -22.53
N ALA A 8 -2.76 4.39 -22.02
CA ALA A 8 -2.90 4.72 -20.60
C ALA A 8 -2.81 3.47 -19.70
N VAL A 9 -3.49 2.39 -20.06
CA VAL A 9 -3.47 1.13 -19.31
C VAL A 9 -2.07 0.49 -19.34
N LEU A 10 -1.41 0.46 -20.50
CA LEU A 10 -0.03 -0.05 -20.61
C LEU A 10 0.96 0.77 -19.78
N SER A 11 0.83 2.11 -19.79
CA SER A 11 1.66 3.01 -18.99
C SER A 11 1.45 2.79 -17.49
N ALA A 12 0.20 2.74 -17.05
CA ALA A 12 -0.16 2.47 -15.65
C ALA A 12 0.34 1.09 -15.20
N GLY A 13 0.16 0.06 -16.02
CA GLY A 13 0.62 -1.31 -15.75
C GLY A 13 2.14 -1.39 -15.60
N ASN A 14 2.90 -0.81 -16.53
CA ASN A 14 4.37 -0.80 -16.47
C ASN A 14 4.88 -0.04 -15.23
N SER A 15 4.28 1.12 -14.93
CA SER A 15 4.64 1.92 -13.75
C SER A 15 4.32 1.20 -12.44
N GLY A 16 3.15 0.56 -12.34
CA GLY A 16 2.76 -0.24 -11.18
C GLY A 16 3.67 -1.44 -10.96
N MET A 17 4.00 -2.16 -12.02
CA MET A 17 4.91 -3.31 -11.96
C MET A 17 6.33 -2.90 -11.53
N TYR A 18 6.83 -1.79 -12.05
CA TYR A 18 8.11 -1.22 -11.64
C TYR A 18 8.10 -0.82 -10.16
N ALA A 19 7.08 -0.07 -9.73
CA ALA A 19 6.94 0.41 -8.36
C ALA A 19 6.86 -0.76 -7.36
N SER A 20 5.97 -1.72 -7.59
CA SER A 20 5.80 -2.88 -6.69
C SER A 20 7.08 -3.71 -6.57
N THR A 21 7.78 -3.93 -7.69
CA THR A 21 9.04 -4.67 -7.71
C THR A 21 10.13 -3.98 -6.90
N ARG A 22 10.26 -2.65 -7.04
CA ARG A 22 11.24 -1.85 -6.29
C ARG A 22 10.87 -1.75 -4.81
N MET A 23 9.59 -1.60 -4.47
CA MET A 23 9.13 -1.59 -3.08
C MET A 23 9.42 -2.92 -2.39
N LEU A 24 9.16 -4.07 -3.04
CA LEU A 24 9.49 -5.37 -2.47
C LEU A 24 11.01 -5.56 -2.29
N TYR A 25 11.80 -5.10 -3.25
CA TYR A 25 13.25 -5.09 -3.16
C TYR A 25 13.76 -4.24 -1.98
N THR A 26 13.28 -3.00 -1.81
CA THR A 26 13.73 -2.12 -0.70
C THR A 26 13.33 -2.69 0.64
N LEU A 27 12.12 -3.24 0.76
CA LEU A 27 11.69 -3.96 1.96
C LEU A 27 12.61 -5.14 2.28
N ALA A 28 13.10 -5.88 1.27
CA ALA A 28 14.01 -6.99 1.49
C ALA A 28 15.42 -6.52 1.91
N CYS A 29 15.91 -5.42 1.36
CA CYS A 29 17.17 -4.80 1.77
C CYS A 29 17.11 -4.31 3.24
N ASP A 30 15.99 -3.73 3.66
CA ASP A 30 15.75 -3.31 5.05
C ASP A 30 15.51 -4.50 6.01
N GLY A 31 15.54 -5.75 5.50
CA GLY A 31 15.21 -6.95 6.27
C GLY A 31 13.74 -6.99 6.73
N LYS A 32 12.85 -6.26 6.06
CA LYS A 32 11.38 -6.27 6.25
C LYS A 32 10.69 -7.34 5.41
N ALA A 33 11.35 -7.84 4.37
CA ALA A 33 10.91 -8.95 3.52
C ALA A 33 12.04 -10.00 3.39
N PRO A 34 11.74 -11.21 2.88
CA PRO A 34 12.75 -12.25 2.69
C PRO A 34 13.95 -11.78 1.85
N ARG A 35 15.17 -12.05 2.33
CA ARG A 35 16.44 -11.66 1.66
C ARG A 35 16.58 -12.19 0.23
N ILE A 36 15.77 -13.17 -0.17
CA ILE A 36 15.76 -13.66 -1.55
C ILE A 36 15.40 -12.56 -2.55
N PHE A 37 14.59 -11.57 -2.13
CA PHE A 37 14.13 -10.47 -2.96
C PHE A 37 15.12 -9.30 -3.02
N SER A 38 16.15 -9.26 -2.16
CA SER A 38 17.18 -8.21 -2.17
C SER A 38 18.32 -8.46 -3.16
N LYS A 39 18.23 -9.52 -3.98
CA LYS A 39 19.26 -9.85 -4.98
C LYS A 39 19.03 -9.07 -6.27
N LEU A 40 20.06 -8.33 -6.70
CA LEU A 40 20.10 -7.67 -8.00
C LEU A 40 20.79 -8.55 -9.05
N SER A 41 20.31 -8.48 -10.29
CA SER A 41 21.05 -8.98 -11.45
C SER A 41 22.15 -8.01 -11.86
N ARG A 42 23.05 -8.44 -12.78
CA ARG A 42 24.13 -7.60 -13.32
C ARG A 42 23.64 -6.27 -13.93
N GLY A 43 22.40 -6.22 -14.43
CA GLY A 43 21.78 -5.02 -14.98
C GLY A 43 21.03 -4.15 -13.96
N GLY A 44 21.18 -4.38 -12.66
CA GLY A 44 20.50 -3.57 -11.62
C GLY A 44 19.00 -3.84 -11.46
N VAL A 45 18.50 -4.95 -12.01
CA VAL A 45 17.09 -5.37 -11.92
C VAL A 45 16.95 -6.46 -10.84
N PRO A 46 16.05 -6.28 -9.85
CA PRO A 46 15.76 -7.28 -8.82
C PRO A 46 14.83 -8.37 -9.37
N ARG A 47 15.40 -9.35 -10.09
CA ARG A 47 14.63 -10.37 -10.84
C ARG A 47 13.70 -11.20 -9.97
N ASN A 48 14.11 -11.58 -8.76
CA ASN A 48 13.26 -12.38 -7.86
C ASN A 48 12.00 -11.61 -7.42
N ALA A 49 12.14 -10.33 -7.12
CA ALA A 49 11.01 -9.47 -6.80
C ALA A 49 10.10 -9.27 -8.02
N LEU A 50 10.71 -9.11 -9.21
CA LEU A 50 9.97 -8.98 -10.48
C LEU A 50 9.14 -10.23 -10.78
N TYR A 51 9.71 -11.43 -10.65
CA TYR A 51 8.97 -12.67 -10.87
C TYR A 51 7.81 -12.82 -9.89
N ALA A 52 8.02 -12.52 -8.61
CA ALA A 52 6.96 -12.59 -7.61
C ALA A 52 5.80 -11.64 -7.92
N THR A 53 6.08 -10.38 -8.26
CA THR A 53 5.04 -9.41 -8.61
C THR A 53 4.34 -9.77 -9.93
N THR A 54 5.07 -10.32 -10.90
CA THR A 54 4.52 -10.82 -12.16
C THR A 54 3.55 -11.97 -11.94
N VAL A 55 3.91 -12.94 -11.09
CA VAL A 55 3.05 -14.09 -10.78
C VAL A 55 1.75 -13.62 -10.14
N ILE A 56 1.80 -12.68 -9.18
CA ILE A 56 0.59 -12.12 -8.56
C ILE A 56 -0.26 -11.39 -9.62
N ALA A 57 0.35 -10.57 -10.48
CA ALA A 57 -0.38 -9.88 -11.55
C ALA A 57 -1.02 -10.86 -12.55
N ALA A 58 -0.32 -11.95 -12.90
CA ALA A 58 -0.83 -13.00 -13.77
C ALA A 58 -2.00 -13.75 -13.13
N LEU A 59 -1.95 -14.03 -11.82
CA LEU A 59 -3.08 -14.61 -11.09
C LEU A 59 -4.29 -13.69 -11.09
N CYS A 60 -4.11 -12.38 -10.87
CA CYS A 60 -5.19 -11.40 -11.01
C CYS A 60 -5.69 -11.28 -12.45
N PHE A 61 -4.86 -11.51 -13.45
CA PHE A 61 -5.29 -11.54 -14.84
C PHE A 61 -6.11 -12.79 -15.16
N LEU A 62 -5.74 -13.96 -14.62
CA LEU A 62 -6.47 -15.22 -14.83
C LEU A 62 -7.91 -15.15 -14.33
N THR A 63 -8.22 -14.30 -13.34
CA THR A 63 -9.61 -14.12 -12.89
C THR A 63 -10.52 -13.53 -13.98
N SER A 64 -9.96 -12.86 -15.00
CA SER A 64 -10.73 -12.37 -16.15
C SER A 64 -11.29 -13.49 -17.01
N MET A 65 -10.66 -14.67 -17.05
CA MET A 65 -11.13 -15.83 -17.82
C MET A 65 -12.43 -16.41 -17.26
N PHE A 66 -12.70 -16.19 -15.96
CA PHE A 66 -13.94 -16.62 -15.31
C PHE A 66 -15.09 -15.62 -15.52
N GLY A 67 -14.84 -14.53 -16.26
CA GLY A 67 -15.89 -13.73 -16.93
C GLY A 67 -16.86 -12.96 -16.05
N ASN A 68 -16.65 -12.89 -14.73
CA ASN A 68 -17.61 -12.27 -13.84
C ASN A 68 -17.23 -10.81 -13.53
N GLN A 69 -18.04 -9.85 -13.99
CA GLN A 69 -17.91 -8.41 -13.66
C GLN A 69 -17.76 -8.18 -12.15
N THR A 70 -18.35 -9.04 -11.32
CA THR A 70 -18.21 -9.02 -9.87
C THR A 70 -16.76 -9.19 -9.41
N VAL A 71 -15.99 -10.11 -10.00
CA VAL A 71 -14.59 -10.35 -9.62
C VAL A 71 -13.70 -9.17 -10.03
N TYR A 72 -13.99 -8.54 -11.17
CA TYR A 72 -13.33 -7.30 -11.56
C TYR A 72 -13.58 -6.18 -10.54
N LEU A 73 -14.83 -5.99 -10.10
CA LEU A 73 -15.17 -5.00 -9.08
C LEU A 73 -14.53 -5.32 -7.73
N TRP A 74 -14.42 -6.60 -7.36
CA TRP A 74 -13.70 -7.03 -6.16
C TRP A 74 -12.22 -6.65 -6.22
N LEU A 75 -11.53 -6.94 -7.32
CA LEU A 75 -10.12 -6.56 -7.51
C LEU A 75 -9.94 -5.04 -7.50
N LEU A 76 -10.83 -4.31 -8.16
CA LEU A 76 -10.81 -2.84 -8.21
C LEU A 76 -10.98 -2.26 -6.80
N ASN A 77 -11.97 -2.74 -6.04
CA ASN A 77 -12.22 -2.28 -4.68
C ASN A 77 -11.08 -2.62 -3.73
N THR A 78 -10.55 -3.85 -3.81
CA THR A 78 -9.40 -4.30 -2.99
C THR A 78 -8.17 -3.43 -3.28
N SER A 79 -7.87 -3.18 -4.56
CA SER A 79 -6.74 -2.34 -4.95
C SER A 79 -6.90 -0.91 -4.43
N GLY A 80 -8.09 -0.31 -4.58
CA GLY A 80 -8.39 1.02 -4.02
C GLY A 80 -8.18 1.07 -2.51
N MET A 81 -8.67 0.05 -1.80
CA MET A 81 -8.54 -0.07 -0.35
C MET A 81 -7.06 -0.08 0.10
N THR A 82 -6.22 -0.88 -0.57
CA THR A 82 -4.79 -0.91 -0.26
C THR A 82 -4.09 0.43 -0.50
N GLY A 83 -4.54 1.20 -1.51
CA GLY A 83 -4.04 2.55 -1.77
C GLY A 83 -4.38 3.53 -0.65
N PHE A 84 -5.63 3.50 -0.15
CA PHE A 84 -6.03 4.34 0.98
C PHE A 84 -5.30 3.99 2.28
N ILE A 85 -5.07 2.69 2.54
CA ILE A 85 -4.25 2.26 3.67
C ILE A 85 -2.83 2.83 3.57
N ALA A 86 -2.23 2.82 2.38
CA ALA A 86 -0.91 3.40 2.17
C ALA A 86 -0.90 4.92 2.41
N TRP A 87 -1.91 5.65 1.91
CA TRP A 87 -2.03 7.10 2.15
C TRP A 87 -2.27 7.46 3.61
N LEU A 88 -3.11 6.69 4.32
CA LEU A 88 -3.27 6.82 5.77
C LEU A 88 -1.93 6.64 6.49
N GLY A 89 -1.16 5.61 6.11
CA GLY A 89 0.18 5.38 6.62
C GLY A 89 1.12 6.57 6.38
N ILE A 90 1.12 7.15 5.18
CA ILE A 90 1.91 8.33 4.84
C ILE A 90 1.50 9.53 5.70
N ALA A 91 0.20 9.80 5.86
CA ALA A 91 -0.30 10.92 6.65
C ALA A 91 0.11 10.80 8.13
N ILE A 92 -0.03 9.62 8.73
CA ILE A 92 0.40 9.33 10.11
C ILE A 92 1.93 9.50 10.22
N ASN A 93 2.70 8.92 9.30
CA ASN A 93 4.15 8.98 9.33
C ASN A 93 4.64 10.43 9.19
N HIS A 94 4.06 11.23 8.30
CA HIS A 94 4.43 12.63 8.12
C HIS A 94 4.13 13.46 9.39
N TYR A 95 2.96 13.25 10.01
CA TYR A 95 2.60 13.90 11.27
C TYR A 95 3.55 13.51 12.41
N ARG A 96 3.84 12.21 12.58
CA ARG A 96 4.75 11.70 13.62
C ARG A 96 6.20 12.10 13.38
N PHE A 97 6.65 12.11 12.13
CA PHE A 97 8.00 12.53 11.74
C PHE A 97 8.27 13.95 12.20
N ARG A 98 7.39 14.91 11.88
CA ARG A 98 7.62 16.31 12.24
C ARG A 98 7.61 16.52 13.75
N ARG A 99 6.71 15.84 14.48
CA ARG A 99 6.71 15.86 15.95
C ARG A 99 7.97 15.26 16.55
N GLY A 100 8.40 14.08 16.07
CA GLY A 100 9.61 13.41 16.53
C GLY A 100 10.88 14.21 16.23
N TYR A 101 10.95 14.83 15.06
CA TYR A 101 12.08 15.65 14.64
C TYR A 101 12.28 16.89 15.53
N VAL A 102 11.18 17.59 15.88
CA VAL A 102 11.22 18.72 16.83
C VAL A 102 11.55 18.26 18.25
N LEU A 103 10.98 17.12 18.69
CA LEU A 103 11.26 16.55 20.02
C LEU A 103 12.73 16.12 20.19
N GLN A 104 13.41 15.77 19.10
CA GLN A 104 14.85 15.50 19.08
C GLN A 104 15.72 16.77 19.12
N GLY A 105 15.11 17.96 19.24
CA GLY A 105 15.83 19.23 19.28
C GLY A 105 16.25 19.76 17.91
N ASN A 106 15.84 19.12 16.81
CA ASN A 106 16.20 19.57 15.47
C ASN A 106 15.34 20.75 15.03
N ASP A 107 15.97 21.74 14.41
CA ASP A 107 15.26 22.85 13.80
C ASP A 107 14.58 22.40 12.51
N ILE A 108 13.26 22.63 12.42
CA ILE A 108 12.44 22.47 11.21
C ILE A 108 13.08 23.23 10.03
N ASN A 109 13.84 24.28 10.33
CA ASN A 109 14.49 25.06 9.31
C ASN A 109 15.50 24.29 8.45
N ASN A 110 16.08 23.23 9.01
CA ASN A 110 17.09 22.40 8.37
C ASN A 110 16.48 21.34 7.44
N LEU A 111 15.15 21.22 7.39
CA LEU A 111 14.50 20.27 6.49
C LEU A 111 14.58 20.77 5.03
N PRO A 112 14.99 19.92 4.07
CA PRO A 112 15.04 20.27 2.65
C PRO A 112 13.68 20.67 2.08
N TYR A 113 12.60 20.16 2.66
CA TYR A 113 11.23 20.48 2.29
C TYR A 113 10.40 20.77 3.53
N ARG A 114 9.66 21.89 3.49
CA ARG A 114 8.72 22.28 4.54
C ARG A 114 7.31 22.30 3.98
N SER A 115 6.46 21.45 4.54
CA SER A 115 5.03 21.45 4.23
C SER A 115 4.38 22.73 4.78
N GLY A 116 3.99 23.64 3.89
CA GLY A 116 3.34 24.90 4.26
C GLY A 116 2.02 24.73 5.02
N PHE A 117 1.27 23.66 4.73
CA PHE A 117 -0.03 23.39 5.37
C PHE A 117 0.06 22.52 6.64
N PHE A 118 1.24 22.28 7.21
CA PHE A 118 1.32 21.47 8.42
C PHE A 118 0.82 22.28 9.64
N PRO A 119 -0.04 21.73 10.53
CA PRO A 119 -0.46 20.32 10.62
C PRO A 119 -1.77 19.98 9.89
N LEU A 120 -2.46 20.97 9.32
CA LEU A 120 -3.78 20.80 8.69
C LEU A 120 -3.74 19.83 7.51
N GLY A 121 -2.74 19.90 6.63
CA GLY A 121 -2.62 19.05 5.45
C GLY A 121 -2.62 17.55 5.80
N PRO A 122 -1.71 17.06 6.67
CA PRO A 122 -1.72 15.67 7.11
C PRO A 122 -3.01 15.25 7.81
N ILE A 123 -3.60 16.10 8.66
CA ILE A 123 -4.85 15.80 9.37
C ILE A 123 -6.01 15.68 8.38
N PHE A 124 -6.11 16.62 7.44
CA PHE A 124 -7.12 16.62 6.39
C PHE A 124 -7.01 15.36 5.53
N ALA A 125 -5.81 15.03 5.05
CA ALA A 125 -5.57 13.82 4.28
C ALA A 125 -5.93 12.55 5.06
N PHE A 126 -5.61 12.51 6.36
CA PHE A 126 -5.97 11.40 7.23
C PHE A 126 -7.49 11.24 7.37
N VAL A 127 -8.20 12.32 7.72
CA VAL A 127 -9.66 12.30 7.89
C VAL A 127 -10.36 11.93 6.58
N LEU A 128 -9.93 12.52 5.46
CA LEU A 128 -10.51 12.24 4.15
C LEU A 128 -10.30 10.77 3.75
N CYS A 129 -9.08 10.24 3.88
CA CYS A 129 -8.82 8.83 3.58
C CYS A 129 -9.60 7.91 4.51
N LEU A 130 -9.75 8.26 5.79
CA LEU A 130 -10.52 7.48 6.75
C LEU A 130 -12.01 7.43 6.37
N ILE A 131 -12.61 8.56 6.02
CA ILE A 131 -14.00 8.63 5.57
C ILE A 131 -14.20 7.78 4.30
N ILE A 132 -13.30 7.90 3.32
CA ILE A 132 -13.42 7.13 2.06
C ILE A 132 -13.24 5.63 2.33
N THR A 133 -12.28 5.25 3.17
CA THR A 133 -12.03 3.85 3.55
C THR A 133 -13.26 3.24 4.24
N LEU A 134 -13.93 3.99 5.12
CA LEU A 134 -15.14 3.55 5.81
C LEU A 134 -16.37 3.55 4.89
N GLY A 135 -16.46 4.52 3.98
CA GLY A 135 -17.57 4.64 3.02
C GLY A 135 -17.44 3.78 1.77
N GLN A 136 -16.29 3.13 1.55
CA GLN A 136 -16.10 2.28 0.38
C GLN A 136 -17.07 1.09 0.43
N ASN A 137 -17.78 0.84 -0.67
CA ASN A 137 -18.74 -0.26 -0.77
C ASN A 137 -19.90 -0.19 0.24
N TYR A 138 -20.34 1.04 0.59
CA TYR A 138 -21.52 1.26 1.45
C TYR A 138 -22.80 0.64 0.87
N GLU A 139 -22.91 0.53 -0.46
CA GLU A 139 -24.06 -0.09 -1.14
C GLU A 139 -24.22 -1.58 -0.79
N ALA A 140 -23.14 -2.28 -0.47
CA ALA A 140 -23.22 -3.68 -0.03
C ALA A 140 -23.87 -3.83 1.36
N PHE A 141 -23.98 -2.74 2.12
CA PHE A 141 -24.68 -2.69 3.41
C PHE A 141 -26.11 -2.13 3.33
N LEU A 142 -26.47 -1.42 2.25
CA LEU A 142 -27.77 -0.77 2.10
C LEU A 142 -28.80 -1.58 1.30
N LYS A 143 -28.40 -2.66 0.62
CA LYS A 143 -29.34 -3.55 -0.09
C LYS A 143 -30.02 -4.53 0.88
N ASP A 144 -31.25 -4.95 0.54
CA ASP A 144 -32.08 -5.89 1.33
C ASP A 144 -31.39 -7.23 1.65
N THR A 145 -30.35 -7.59 0.88
CA THR A 145 -29.45 -8.71 1.17
C THR A 145 -28.00 -8.22 1.20
N ILE A 146 -27.32 -8.41 2.33
CA ILE A 146 -25.90 -8.05 2.49
C ILE A 146 -25.05 -8.93 1.56
N ASP A 147 -24.31 -8.32 0.63
CA ASP A 147 -23.32 -9.01 -0.19
C ASP A 147 -22.03 -9.23 0.62
N TRP A 148 -22.02 -10.28 1.43
CA TRP A 148 -20.87 -10.66 2.23
C TRP A 148 -19.61 -10.91 1.39
N GLY A 149 -19.76 -11.32 0.12
CA GLY A 149 -18.63 -11.54 -0.80
C GLY A 149 -17.96 -10.22 -1.20
N GLY A 150 -18.75 -9.22 -1.59
CA GLY A 150 -18.27 -7.87 -1.92
C GLY A 150 -17.66 -7.14 -0.72
N VAL A 151 -18.28 -7.25 0.46
CA VAL A 151 -17.75 -6.69 1.71
C VAL A 151 -16.42 -7.35 2.08
N ALA A 152 -16.37 -8.69 2.09
CA ALA A 152 -15.14 -9.41 2.39
C ALA A 152 -14.04 -9.01 1.40
N ALA A 153 -14.31 -9.02 0.09
CA ALA A 153 -13.34 -8.63 -0.92
C ALA A 153 -12.81 -7.20 -0.72
N THR A 154 -13.66 -6.24 -0.39
CA THR A 154 -13.25 -4.84 -0.20
C THR A 154 -12.41 -4.67 1.05
N TYR A 155 -12.84 -5.24 2.17
CA TYR A 155 -12.25 -4.98 3.47
C TYR A 155 -11.13 -5.96 3.86
N ILE A 156 -10.91 -7.07 3.14
CA ILE A 156 -9.85 -8.06 3.44
C ILE A 156 -8.45 -7.43 3.52
N GLY A 157 -8.23 -6.31 2.84
CA GLY A 157 -6.99 -5.56 2.91
C GLY A 157 -6.65 -5.04 4.30
N ILE A 158 -7.65 -4.66 5.12
CA ILE A 158 -7.44 -4.19 6.50
C ILE A 158 -6.87 -5.29 7.41
N PRO A 159 -7.55 -6.45 7.62
CA PRO A 159 -7.04 -7.49 8.49
C PRO A 159 -5.73 -8.07 7.95
N LEU A 160 -5.58 -8.20 6.62
CA LEU A 160 -4.32 -8.64 6.03
C LEU A 160 -3.17 -7.68 6.37
N PHE A 161 -3.37 -6.38 6.23
CA PHE A 161 -2.39 -5.38 6.61
C PHE A 161 -2.04 -5.47 8.10
N LEU A 162 -3.05 -5.58 8.97
CA LEU A 162 -2.85 -5.71 10.42
C LEU A 162 -2.08 -6.98 10.77
N VAL A 163 -2.40 -8.13 10.16
CA VAL A 163 -1.69 -9.39 10.38
C VAL A 163 -0.23 -9.29 9.95
N ILE A 164 0.05 -8.74 8.77
CA ILE A 164 1.43 -8.55 8.29
C ILE A 164 2.19 -7.58 9.22
N TRP A 165 1.56 -6.48 9.61
CA TRP A 165 2.17 -5.47 10.48
C TRP A 165 2.42 -6.00 11.89
N PHE A 166 1.43 -6.63 12.52
CA PHE A 166 1.57 -7.25 13.84
C PHE A 166 2.53 -8.43 13.81
N GLY A 167 2.49 -9.28 12.78
CA GLY A 167 3.44 -10.39 12.61
C GLY A 167 4.88 -9.90 12.52
N TYR A 168 5.13 -8.86 11.72
CA TYR A 168 6.45 -8.22 11.65
C TYR A 168 6.83 -7.57 12.98
N LYS A 169 5.88 -6.88 13.62
CA LYS A 169 6.10 -6.24 14.92
C LYS A 169 6.43 -7.26 15.99
N LEU A 170 5.76 -8.40 16.08
CA LEU A 170 6.05 -9.45 17.06
C LEU A 170 7.39 -10.14 16.79
N ALA A 171 7.69 -10.45 15.52
CA ALA A 171 8.96 -11.05 15.14
C ALA A 171 10.18 -10.14 15.44
N LYS A 172 10.02 -8.81 15.40
CA LYS A 172 11.10 -7.84 15.68
C LYS A 172 10.95 -7.03 16.98
N ALA A 173 9.84 -7.14 17.69
CA ALA A 173 9.62 -6.53 19.00
C ALA A 173 10.73 -6.86 20.02
N PRO A 174 11.30 -8.08 20.09
CA PRO A 174 12.39 -8.32 21.05
C PRO A 174 13.66 -7.51 20.75
N ALA A 175 13.85 -6.99 19.52
CA ALA A 175 15.03 -6.19 19.16
C ALA A 175 14.81 -4.67 19.34
N LEU A 176 13.56 -4.17 19.19
CA LEU A 176 13.23 -2.74 19.27
C LEU A 176 13.28 -2.16 20.69
N PHE A 177 13.10 -3.00 21.72
CA PHE A 177 13.26 -2.60 23.12
C PHE A 177 14.68 -2.85 23.66
N ALA A 178 15.53 -3.58 22.92
CA ALA A 178 16.90 -3.87 23.33
C ALA A 178 17.90 -2.75 22.98
N THR A 179 17.60 -1.93 21.96
CA THR A 179 18.40 -0.75 21.55
C THR A 179 17.92 0.57 22.17
N ALA A 180 16.96 0.52 23.10
CA ALA A 180 16.48 1.67 23.86
C ALA A 180 17.10 1.75 25.27
N LYS A 181 18.33 1.24 25.44
CA LYS A 181 19.18 1.46 26.61
C LYS A 181 20.50 2.09 26.18
#